data_AF-A0A7C5L072-F1
#
_entry.id   AF-A0A7C5L072-F1
#
_cell.length_a   1.000
_cell.length_b   1.000
_cell.length_c   1.000
_cell.angle_alpha   90.00
_cell.angle_beta   90.00
_cell.angle_gamma   90.00
#
_symmetry.space_group_name_H-M   'P 1'
#
loop_
_entity.id
_entity.type
_entity.pdbx_description
1 polymer ?
#
loop_
_entity_poly.entity_id
_entity_poly.type
_entity_poly.pdbx_seq_one_letter_code
_entity_poly.pdbx_strand_id
1 'polypeptide(L)'
;MMKGLKDIYFYNANGLATELKDGSFSQYRAVKHLIASLVLFGIGFEIPVTIKFTESNINAAQLIVQIVLFIIAGVISYYGAWLVYQVNEKGDGKDFFMRFTVLSLPVAIQLIVIFLWVGLLFAVVAIALTSTIGILGAYLTLVGVFVAVPVFLILYFIRLRKYIAIAAGVNEQ
;
A
#
# COMPACT_ATOMS: atom_id res chain seq x y z
N MET A 1 -14.35 25.66 8.27
CA MET A 1 -13.69 24.65 7.41
C MET A 1 -13.27 23.45 8.27
N MET A 2 -13.95 22.31 8.07
CA MET A 2 -13.72 20.94 8.60
C MET A 2 -13.22 20.71 10.05
N LYS A 3 -14.12 20.86 11.04
CA LYS A 3 -13.95 20.21 12.38
C LYS A 3 -13.85 18.68 12.31
N GLY A 4 -14.36 18.05 11.25
CA GLY A 4 -14.41 16.59 11.10
C GLY A 4 -13.07 15.90 10.81
N LEU A 5 -12.10 16.60 10.20
CA LEU A 5 -10.82 16.02 9.78
C LEU A 5 -9.72 16.07 10.85
N LYS A 6 -9.89 16.89 11.90
CA LYS A 6 -8.84 17.14 12.89
C LYS A 6 -8.37 15.88 13.62
N ASP A 7 -9.24 14.87 13.71
CA ASP A 7 -8.98 13.63 14.44
C ASP A 7 -8.35 12.53 13.58
N ILE A 8 -8.08 12.80 12.30
CA ILE A 8 -7.59 11.82 11.32
C ILE A 8 -6.08 11.97 11.14
N TYR A 9 -5.37 10.87 11.32
CA TYR A 9 -3.93 10.78 11.16
C TYR A 9 -3.63 10.40 9.71
N PHE A 10 -3.35 11.41 8.88
CA PHE A 10 -2.98 11.19 7.47
C PHE A 10 -1.52 10.80 7.28
N TYR A 11 -0.62 11.17 8.19
CA TYR A 11 0.83 10.95 8.00
C TYR A 11 1.53 10.45 9.25
N ASN A 12 1.09 10.84 10.45
CA ASN A 12 1.77 10.49 11.70
C ASN A 12 1.39 9.08 12.21
N ALA A 13 1.83 8.03 11.50
CA ALA A 13 1.59 6.64 11.90
C ALA A 13 2.21 6.29 13.26
N ASN A 14 3.30 6.95 13.66
CA ASN A 14 3.97 6.70 14.94
C ASN A 14 3.12 7.18 16.12
N GLY A 15 2.67 8.45 16.09
CA GLY A 15 1.82 8.99 17.15
C GLY A 15 0.49 8.23 17.27
N LEU A 16 -0.08 7.81 16.15
CA LEU A 16 -1.27 6.97 16.13
C LEU A 16 -1.02 5.59 16.76
N ALA A 17 0.12 4.96 16.47
CA ALA A 17 0.48 3.67 17.06
C ALA A 17 0.63 3.79 18.59
N THR A 18 1.21 4.88 19.09
CA THR A 18 1.28 5.16 20.54
C THR A 18 -0.10 5.35 21.14
N GLU A 19 -0.99 6.15 20.54
CA GLU A 19 -2.36 6.32 21.05
C GLU A 19 -3.18 5.02 21.09
N LEU A 20 -2.97 4.16 20.08
CA LEU A 20 -3.58 2.82 20.02
C LEU A 20 -3.05 1.90 21.11
N LYS A 21 -1.74 1.99 21.43
CA LYS A 21 -1.13 1.25 22.54
C LYS A 21 -1.74 1.65 23.88
N ASP A 22 -1.90 2.95 24.10
CA ASP A 22 -2.40 3.52 25.36
C ASP A 22 -3.93 3.34 25.53
N GLY A 23 -4.62 2.78 24.54
CA GLY A 23 -6.08 2.59 24.56
C GLY A 23 -6.89 3.89 24.47
N SER A 24 -6.23 5.03 24.22
CA SER A 24 -6.86 6.36 24.14
C SER A 24 -7.60 6.60 22.81
N PHE A 25 -7.40 5.72 21.84
CA PHE A 25 -7.99 5.83 20.52
C PHE A 25 -9.35 5.12 20.42
N SER A 26 -10.43 5.89 20.26
CA SER A 26 -11.80 5.35 20.27
C SER A 26 -12.24 4.73 18.95
N GLN A 27 -13.21 3.81 19.01
CA GLN A 27 -13.82 3.20 17.82
C GLN A 27 -14.43 4.25 16.86
N TYR A 28 -15.01 5.33 17.39
CA TYR A 28 -15.55 6.42 16.57
C TYR A 28 -14.46 7.07 15.71
N ARG A 29 -13.26 7.27 16.26
CA ARG A 29 -12.10 7.79 15.50
C ARG A 29 -11.58 6.74 14.51
N ALA A 30 -11.68 5.45 14.83
CA ALA A 30 -11.32 4.37 13.92
C ALA A 30 -12.21 4.35 12.66
N VAL A 31 -13.53 4.52 12.83
CA VAL A 31 -14.48 4.61 11.72
C VAL A 31 -14.15 5.81 10.82
N LYS A 32 -13.74 6.96 11.37
CA LYS A 32 -13.30 8.10 10.57
C LYS A 32 -12.09 7.77 9.69
N HIS A 33 -11.12 7.02 10.21
CA HIS A 33 -9.95 6.58 9.42
C HIS A 33 -10.34 5.59 8.33
N LEU A 34 -11.27 4.68 8.62
CA LEU A 34 -11.82 3.79 7.59
C LEU A 34 -12.51 4.60 6.49
N ILE A 35 -13.43 5.52 6.84
CA ILE A 35 -14.11 6.37 5.86
C ILE A 35 -13.10 7.17 5.02
N ALA A 36 -12.09 7.77 5.66
CA ALA A 36 -11.05 8.49 4.93
C ALA A 36 -10.27 7.58 3.97
N SER A 37 -9.95 6.35 4.39
CA SER A 37 -9.31 5.35 3.54
C SER A 37 -10.18 5.00 2.34
N LEU A 38 -11.48 4.78 2.56
CA LEU A 38 -12.44 4.48 1.50
C LEU A 38 -12.62 5.66 0.52
N VAL A 39 -12.60 6.90 1.01
CA VAL A 39 -12.69 8.09 0.15
C VAL A 39 -11.42 8.26 -0.71
N LEU A 40 -10.25 7.99 -0.13
CA LEU A 40 -8.97 8.20 -0.82
C LEU A 40 -8.60 7.07 -1.78
N PHE A 41 -8.89 5.83 -1.39
CA PHE A 41 -8.46 4.64 -2.13
C PHE A 41 -9.61 3.92 -2.83
N GLY A 42 -10.86 4.24 -2.48
CA GLY A 42 -12.04 3.54 -2.98
C GLY A 42 -12.16 2.11 -2.43
N ILE A 43 -13.17 1.40 -2.93
CA ILE A 43 -13.23 -0.06 -2.88
C ILE A 43 -13.07 -0.51 -4.32
N GLY A 44 -11.87 -0.95 -4.68
CA GLY A 44 -11.56 -1.43 -6.02
C GLY A 44 -11.72 -2.94 -6.10
N PHE A 45 -12.55 -3.43 -7.03
CA PHE A 45 -12.46 -4.79 -7.54
C PHE A 45 -11.79 -4.73 -8.91
N GLU A 46 -10.50 -5.01 -8.97
CA GLU A 46 -9.79 -5.15 -10.24
C GLU A 46 -9.89 -6.60 -10.71
N ILE A 47 -10.69 -6.83 -11.74
CA ILE A 47 -10.64 -8.10 -12.48
C ILE A 47 -9.42 -8.01 -13.39
N PRO A 48 -8.43 -8.92 -13.28
CA PRO A 48 -7.18 -8.87 -14.05
C PRO A 48 -7.37 -9.18 -15.55
N VAL A 49 -8.62 -9.13 -16.03
CA VAL A 49 -9.02 -9.38 -17.40
C VAL A 49 -9.89 -8.21 -17.84
N THR A 50 -9.32 -7.33 -18.68
CA THR A 50 -10.10 -6.29 -19.36
C THR A 50 -10.54 -6.83 -20.72
N ILE A 51 -11.81 -7.20 -20.85
CA ILE A 51 -12.40 -7.63 -22.13
C ILE A 51 -12.70 -6.36 -22.95
N LYS A 52 -11.88 -6.06 -23.96
CA LYS A 52 -12.18 -4.99 -24.93
C LYS A 52 -12.82 -5.61 -26.17
N PHE A 53 -14.05 -5.21 -26.49
CA PHE A 53 -14.80 -5.64 -27.69
C PHE A 53 -14.41 -4.85 -28.96
N THR A 54 -13.18 -4.36 -29.04
CA THR A 54 -12.63 -3.73 -30.23
C THR A 54 -11.59 -4.67 -30.81
N GLU A 55 -11.35 -4.66 -32.13
CA GLU A 55 -10.32 -5.44 -32.85
C GLU A 55 -8.87 -5.12 -32.43
N SER A 56 -8.60 -4.97 -31.14
CA SER A 56 -7.27 -4.87 -30.60
C SER A 56 -6.74 -6.27 -30.36
N ASN A 57 -5.65 -6.60 -31.04
CA ASN A 57 -4.71 -7.64 -30.62
C ASN A 57 -4.31 -7.39 -29.16
N ILE A 58 -5.10 -7.88 -28.20
CA ILE A 58 -4.63 -8.07 -26.83
C ILE A 58 -3.51 -9.09 -26.99
N ASN A 59 -2.27 -8.60 -26.99
CA ASN A 59 -1.11 -9.45 -27.09
C ASN A 59 -1.17 -10.40 -25.88
N ALA A 60 -1.26 -11.70 -26.11
CA ALA A 60 -1.34 -12.71 -25.05
C ALA A 60 -0.26 -12.50 -23.98
N ALA A 61 0.90 -11.94 -24.36
CA ALA A 61 1.96 -11.54 -23.44
C ALA A 61 1.51 -10.50 -22.40
N GLN A 62 0.74 -9.47 -22.78
CA GLN A 62 0.23 -8.46 -21.83
C GLN A 62 -0.75 -9.06 -20.82
N LEU A 63 -1.62 -9.96 -21.27
CA LEU A 63 -2.56 -10.66 -20.40
C LEU A 63 -1.80 -11.57 -19.40
N ILE A 64 -0.79 -12.31 -19.87
CA ILE A 64 0.07 -13.12 -19.01
C ILE A 64 0.76 -12.24 -17.96
N VAL A 65 1.31 -11.09 -18.35
CA VAL A 65 1.97 -10.14 -17.42
C VAL A 65 1.00 -9.64 -16.34
N GLN A 66 -0.23 -9.28 -16.71
CA GLN A 66 -1.24 -8.84 -15.74
C GLN A 66 -1.63 -9.94 -14.76
N ILE A 67 -1.83 -11.18 -15.23
CA ILE A 67 -2.13 -12.33 -14.38
C ILE A 67 -0.96 -12.61 -13.42
N VAL A 68 0.27 -12.57 -13.92
CA VAL A 68 1.47 -12.78 -13.08
C VAL A 68 1.58 -11.70 -12.00
N LEU A 69 1.38 -10.43 -12.35
CA LEU A 69 1.36 -9.34 -11.37
C LEU A 69 0.25 -9.52 -10.33
N PHE A 70 -0.94 -9.93 -10.75
CA PHE A 70 -2.04 -10.21 -9.84
C PHE A 70 -1.69 -11.31 -8.83
N ILE A 71 -1.10 -12.42 -9.29
CA ILE A 71 -0.66 -13.52 -8.43
C ILE A 71 0.43 -13.03 -7.46
N ILE A 72 1.44 -12.33 -7.95
CA ILE A 72 2.53 -11.79 -7.11
C ILE A 72 1.97 -10.85 -6.04
N ALA A 73 1.09 -9.91 -6.43
CA ALA A 73 0.45 -8.98 -5.51
C ALA A 73 -0.42 -9.71 -4.46
N GLY A 74 -1.17 -10.74 -4.88
CA GLY A 74 -1.97 -11.57 -3.99
C GLY A 74 -1.12 -12.34 -2.97
N VAL A 75 -0.01 -12.94 -3.42
CA VAL A 75 0.94 -13.65 -2.55
C VAL A 75 1.57 -12.69 -1.54
N ILE A 76 2.07 -11.54 -2.00
CA ILE A 76 2.65 -10.52 -1.11
C ILE A 76 1.60 -10.03 -0.11
N SER A 77 0.36 -9.80 -0.54
CA SER A 77 -0.71 -9.32 0.34
C SER A 77 -1.11 -10.34 1.38
N TYR A 78 -1.22 -11.61 0.99
CA TYR A 78 -1.53 -12.70 1.92
C TYR A 78 -0.45 -12.84 2.99
N TYR A 79 0.81 -13.02 2.59
CA TYR A 79 1.91 -13.17 3.55
C TYR A 79 2.17 -11.89 4.32
N GLY A 80 2.01 -10.72 3.71
CA GLY A 80 2.12 -9.43 4.35
C GLY A 80 1.11 -9.27 5.49
N ALA A 81 -0.18 -9.52 5.22
CA ALA A 81 -1.22 -9.48 6.24
C ALA A 81 -0.97 -10.51 7.35
N TRP A 82 -0.55 -11.73 6.98
CA TRP A 82 -0.21 -12.78 7.94
C TRP A 82 0.95 -12.39 8.87
N LEU A 83 2.04 -11.84 8.34
CA LEU A 83 3.19 -11.39 9.12
C LEU A 83 2.86 -10.21 10.03
N VAL A 84 1.96 -9.33 9.60
CA VAL A 84 1.44 -8.22 10.41
C VAL A 84 0.58 -8.76 11.55
N TYR A 85 -0.28 -9.75 11.27
CA TYR A 85 -1.08 -10.44 12.29
C TYR A 85 -0.21 -11.13 13.35
N GLN A 86 0.81 -11.89 12.93
CA GLN A 86 1.73 -12.54 13.87
C GLN A 86 2.42 -11.57 14.83
N VAL A 87 2.75 -10.36 14.37
CA VAL A 87 3.35 -9.34 15.24
C VAL A 87 2.36 -8.79 16.26
N ASN A 88 1.08 -8.66 15.89
CA ASN A 88 0.04 -8.28 16.83
C ASN A 88 -0.13 -9.36 17.92
N GLU A 89 -0.17 -10.64 17.53
CA GLU A 89 -0.26 -11.78 18.44
C GLU A 89 0.94 -11.90 19.39
N LYS A 90 2.14 -11.52 18.93
CA LYS A 90 3.34 -11.50 19.79
C LYS A 90 3.32 -10.39 20.84
N GLY A 91 2.51 -9.35 20.65
CA GLY A 91 2.32 -8.28 21.61
C GLY A 91 1.23 -8.66 22.61
N ASP A 92 0.09 -7.98 22.54
CA ASP A 92 -1.07 -8.24 23.39
C ASP A 92 -2.17 -9.09 22.73
N GLY A 93 -2.07 -9.37 21.42
CA GLY A 93 -3.04 -10.17 20.66
C GLY A 93 -4.43 -9.54 20.48
N LYS A 94 -4.61 -8.25 20.79
CA LYS A 94 -5.93 -7.59 20.77
C LYS A 94 -6.12 -6.68 19.58
N ASP A 95 -7.39 -6.38 19.28
CA ASP A 95 -7.85 -5.32 18.37
C ASP A 95 -7.15 -5.25 17.00
N PHE A 96 -6.75 -6.41 16.46
CA PHE A 96 -5.97 -6.49 15.22
C PHE A 96 -6.62 -5.73 14.07
N PHE A 97 -7.90 -5.98 13.79
CA PHE A 97 -8.61 -5.34 12.68
C PHE A 97 -8.68 -3.82 12.83
N MET A 98 -8.85 -3.33 14.06
CA MET A 98 -8.86 -1.89 14.34
C MET A 98 -7.48 -1.29 14.06
N ARG A 99 -6.41 -1.87 14.61
CA ARG A 99 -5.04 -1.41 14.39
C ARG A 99 -4.65 -1.47 12.92
N PHE A 100 -4.97 -2.57 12.25
CA PHE A 100 -4.71 -2.78 10.83
C PHE A 100 -5.39 -1.69 9.99
N THR A 101 -6.69 -1.49 10.18
CA THR A 101 -7.47 -0.52 9.39
C THR A 101 -7.00 0.91 9.64
N VAL A 102 -6.80 1.28 10.90
CA VAL A 102 -6.49 2.65 11.30
C VAL A 102 -5.06 3.05 10.91
N LEU A 103 -4.09 2.15 11.08
CA LEU A 103 -2.69 2.39 10.68
C LEU A 103 -2.48 2.29 9.16
N SER A 104 -3.35 1.59 8.43
CA SER A 104 -3.26 1.49 6.97
C SER A 104 -3.28 2.85 6.28
N LEU A 105 -4.12 3.78 6.75
CA LEU A 105 -4.25 5.11 6.15
C LEU A 105 -2.93 5.89 6.15
N PRO A 106 -2.32 6.22 7.31
CA PRO A 106 -1.11 7.00 7.32
C PRO A 106 0.07 6.27 6.69
N VAL A 107 0.14 4.94 6.79
CA VAL A 107 1.20 4.16 6.13
C VAL A 107 1.08 4.25 4.61
N ALA A 108 -0.12 4.10 4.06
CA ALA A 108 -0.37 4.23 2.63
C ALA A 108 -0.03 5.63 2.13
N ILE A 109 -0.47 6.68 2.84
CA ILE A 109 -0.15 8.07 2.46
C ILE A 109 1.35 8.34 2.50
N GLN A 110 2.07 7.90 3.55
CA GLN A 110 3.53 8.05 3.61
C GLN A 110 4.23 7.40 2.41
N LEU A 111 3.76 6.23 1.99
CA LEU A 111 4.35 5.53 0.84
C LEU A 111 3.96 6.19 -0.48
N ILE A 112 2.73 6.65 -0.64
CA ILE A 112 2.31 7.40 -1.83
C ILE A 112 3.18 8.65 -2.00
N VAL A 113 3.43 9.40 -0.93
CA VAL A 113 4.31 10.57 -1.01
C VAL A 113 5.72 10.19 -1.48
N ILE A 114 6.29 9.10 -0.96
CA ILE A 114 7.62 8.62 -1.38
C ILE A 114 7.61 8.15 -2.83
N PHE A 115 6.62 7.34 -3.21
CA PHE A 115 6.51 6.80 -4.55
C PHE A 115 6.13 7.84 -5.60
N LEU A 116 5.52 8.96 -5.19
CA LEU A 116 5.32 10.11 -6.07
C LEU A 116 6.67 10.73 -6.45
N TRP A 117 7.56 10.95 -5.48
CA TRP A 117 8.91 11.44 -5.76
C TRP A 117 9.74 10.44 -6.57
N VAL A 118 9.70 9.15 -6.21
CA VAL A 118 10.39 8.09 -6.96
C VAL A 118 9.83 7.96 -8.37
N GLY A 119 8.51 8.06 -8.54
CA GLY A 119 7.83 8.00 -9.83
C GLY A 119 8.18 9.17 -10.75
N LEU A 120 8.30 10.39 -10.19
CA LEU A 120 8.79 11.56 -10.94
C LEU A 120 10.23 11.36 -11.42
N LEU A 121 11.12 10.87 -10.54
CA LEU A 121 12.49 10.55 -10.92
C LEU A 121 12.53 9.46 -12.00
N PHE A 122 11.72 8.42 -11.82
CA PHE A 122 11.60 7.32 -12.77
C PHE A 122 11.10 7.79 -14.14
N ALA A 123 10.15 8.73 -14.20
CA ALA A 123 9.66 9.30 -15.45
C ALA A 123 10.77 10.05 -16.21
N VAL A 124 11.60 10.84 -15.51
CA VAL A 124 12.75 11.52 -16.13
C VAL A 124 13.75 10.49 -16.69
N VAL A 125 14.06 9.45 -15.92
CA VAL A 125 14.95 8.36 -16.36
C VAL A 125 14.35 7.62 -17.56
N ALA A 126 13.05 7.35 -17.55
CA ALA A 126 12.36 6.68 -18.65
C ALA A 126 12.43 7.47 -19.96
N ILE A 127 12.22 8.79 -19.90
CA ILE A 127 12.35 9.68 -21.06
C ILE A 127 13.79 9.65 -21.59
N ALA A 128 14.78 9.75 -20.70
CA ALA A 128 16.20 9.72 -21.07
C ALA A 128 16.62 8.37 -21.69
N LEU A 129 16.17 7.25 -21.12
CA LEU A 129 16.44 5.92 -21.67
C LEU A 129 15.79 5.74 -23.04
N THR A 130 14.54 6.16 -23.19
CA THR A 130 13.81 6.02 -24.46
C THR A 130 14.43 6.89 -25.55
N SER A 131 14.89 8.09 -25.22
CA SER A 131 15.54 8.99 -26.20
C SER A 131 16.95 8.55 -26.60
N THR A 132 17.68 7.85 -25.71
CA THR A 132 19.07 7.44 -25.96
C THR A 132 19.20 6.07 -26.62
N ILE A 133 18.40 5.09 -26.18
CA ILE A 133 18.51 3.69 -26.63
C ILE A 133 17.19 3.15 -27.23
N GLY A 134 16.23 4.03 -27.53
CA GLY A 134 15.02 3.71 -28.28
C GLY A 134 14.17 2.64 -27.62
N ILE A 135 13.83 1.60 -28.38
CA ILE A 135 12.90 0.54 -27.95
C ILE A 135 13.40 -0.26 -26.76
N LEU A 136 14.72 -0.44 -26.62
CA LEU A 136 15.31 -1.11 -25.46
C LEU A 136 15.03 -0.31 -24.18
N GLY A 137 15.11 1.02 -24.24
CA GLY A 137 14.77 1.92 -23.12
C GLY A 137 13.30 1.82 -22.71
N ALA A 138 12.40 1.66 -23.67
CA ALA A 138 10.98 1.44 -23.40
C ALA A 138 10.74 0.10 -22.67
N TYR A 139 11.40 -0.99 -23.08
CA TYR A 139 11.29 -2.28 -22.40
C TYR A 139 11.84 -2.24 -20.97
N LEU A 140 12.98 -1.58 -20.74
CA LEU A 140 13.55 -1.40 -19.39
C LEU A 140 12.60 -0.60 -18.48
N THR A 141 11.95 0.43 -19.03
CA THR A 141 10.93 1.20 -18.31
C THR A 141 9.75 0.33 -17.90
N LEU A 142 9.26 -0.54 -18.79
CA LEU A 142 8.15 -1.46 -18.50
C LEU A 142 8.51 -2.45 -17.38
N VAL A 143 9.73 -2.99 -17.40
CA VAL A 143 10.24 -3.84 -16.31
C VAL A 143 10.29 -3.06 -14.99
N GLY A 144 10.73 -1.80 -15.01
CA GLY A 144 10.73 -0.95 -13.82
C GLY A 144 9.34 -0.75 -13.22
N VAL A 145 8.32 -0.50 -14.05
CA VAL A 145 6.92 -0.40 -13.60
C VAL A 145 6.43 -1.74 -13.02
N PHE A 146 6.75 -2.85 -13.68
CA PHE A 146 6.40 -4.20 -13.22
C PHE A 146 6.98 -4.48 -11.82
N VAL A 147 8.20 -4.03 -11.53
CA VAL A 147 8.85 -4.22 -10.22
C VAL A 147 8.33 -3.23 -9.17
N ALA A 148 7.92 -2.02 -9.57
CA ALA A 148 7.50 -0.98 -8.64
C ALA A 148 6.28 -1.39 -7.79
N VAL A 149 5.31 -2.12 -8.37
CA VAL A 149 4.10 -2.56 -7.66
C VAL A 149 4.41 -3.56 -6.53
N PRO A 150 5.13 -4.68 -6.77
CA PRO A 150 5.59 -5.56 -5.70
C PRO A 150 6.38 -4.84 -4.62
N VAL A 151 7.30 -3.94 -5.00
CA VAL A 151 8.12 -3.17 -4.04
C VAL A 151 7.26 -2.27 -3.17
N PHE A 152 6.25 -1.60 -3.75
CA PHE A 152 5.29 -0.80 -2.98
C PHE A 152 4.58 -1.65 -1.93
N LEU A 153 4.03 -2.80 -2.32
CA LEU A 153 3.32 -3.70 -1.40
C LEU A 153 4.22 -4.24 -0.30
N ILE A 154 5.43 -4.66 -0.63
CA ILE A 154 6.42 -5.14 0.35
C ILE A 154 6.72 -4.03 1.37
N LEU A 155 7.02 -2.82 0.91
CA LEU A 155 7.32 -1.68 1.79
C LEU A 155 6.11 -1.28 2.64
N TYR A 156 4.90 -1.39 2.10
CA TYR A 156 3.65 -1.19 2.83
C TYR A 156 3.53 -2.15 4.01
N PHE A 157 3.65 -3.45 3.79
CA PHE A 157 3.54 -4.42 4.88
C PHE A 157 4.70 -4.34 5.87
N ILE A 158 5.93 -4.03 5.43
CA ILE A 158 7.06 -3.80 6.34
C ILE A 158 6.77 -2.63 7.29
N ARG A 159 6.28 -1.50 6.75
CA ARG A 159 5.97 -0.32 7.58
C ARG A 159 4.76 -0.57 8.47
N LEU A 160 3.70 -1.17 7.95
CA LEU A 160 2.51 -1.49 8.73
C LEU A 160 2.85 -2.42 9.90
N ARG A 161 3.65 -3.46 9.64
CA ARG A 161 4.16 -4.38 10.67
C ARG A 161 4.93 -3.64 11.77
N LYS A 162 5.78 -2.69 11.41
CA LYS A 162 6.52 -1.86 12.38
C LYS A 162 5.57 -1.09 13.30
N TYR A 163 4.56 -0.43 12.75
CA TYR A 163 3.62 0.37 13.56
C TYR A 163 2.68 -0.49 14.40
N ILE A 164 2.28 -1.66 13.89
CA ILE A 164 1.52 -2.64 14.69
C ILE A 164 2.35 -3.20 15.84
N ALA A 165 3.65 -3.45 15.65
CA ALA A 165 4.53 -3.86 16.76
C ALA A 165 4.53 -2.85 17.91
N ILE A 166 4.54 -1.55 17.58
CA ILE A 166 4.48 -0.46 18.56
C ILE A 166 3.10 -0.46 19.24
N ALA A 167 2.02 -0.50 18.46
CA ALA A 167 0.66 -0.47 18.98
C ALA A 167 0.33 -1.69 19.88
N ALA A 168 0.93 -2.84 19.60
CA ALA A 168 0.78 -4.08 20.38
C ALA A 168 1.77 -4.20 21.54
N GLY A 169 2.71 -3.27 21.71
CA GLY A 169 3.65 -3.27 22.84
C GLY A 169 4.80 -4.28 22.76
N VAL A 170 5.17 -4.76 21.57
CA VAL A 170 6.19 -5.82 21.40
C VAL A 170 7.60 -5.43 21.87
N ASN A 171 7.95 -4.14 21.85
CA ASN A 171 9.31 -3.66 22.15
C ASN A 171 9.57 -3.39 23.66
N GLU A 172 8.69 -3.84 24.55
CA GLU A 172 8.81 -3.62 26.02
C GLU A 172 8.84 -4.92 26.83
N GLN A 173 9.07 -6.07 26.17
CA GLN A 173 9.42 -7.35 26.81
C GLN A 173 10.92 -7.62 26.66
#